data_AF-A0A5B8CMP8-F1
#
_entry.id   AF-A0A5B8CMP8-F1
#
_cell.length_a   1.000
_cell.length_b   1.000
_cell.length_c   1.000
_cell.angle_alpha   90.00
_cell.angle_beta   90.00
_cell.angle_gamma   90.00
#
_symmetry.space_group_name_H-M   'P 1'
#
loop_
_entity.id
_entity.type
_entity.pdbx_description
1 polymer ?
#
loop_
_entity_poly.entity_id
_entity_poly.type
_entity_poly.pdbx_seq_one_letter_code
_entity_poly.pdbx_strand_id
1 'polypeptide(L)'
;MALTGGSIDATALDAAGSLTATASGVASFGNVTSQTGGILFNAGGLLSLTASVGARTITMASGDIVLGGAARIGSLSGTSRIVFNAVNLQQPAYVGGSDVAGTYSLSAAELARVAAADIAIGAPARGVAGSPDIVVRDLTLGTANLPGGGLLTIGAGGHLRVEGAVRLTGRSGQGGLVLSAGQMLDIVAGPGSIDISDGNGGLGGVLTLDSPNIIAASLSAMADVASTGSLIARELRLAQNDGLVNDTGILRAGTILANASQTFFIQNSGLSSTIPDRRGFTANALLIGSGGSALQIAINGRLALPMGGFAQGLETVPLVAVNGSYALGSKVNGCLIGNPAACTGTGFDSRDTWNGVLDPSVSVSRIFTLSLIELRDIVAQGYPPLIDEPVTGAGNEDLWERSCGGPDEPDCAEGGAR
;
A
#
# COMPACT_ATOMS: atom_id res chain seq x y z
N MET A 1 27.84 -17.75 -30.42
CA MET A 1 27.03 -18.80 -31.07
C MET A 1 25.61 -18.26 -31.21
N ALA A 2 24.97 -18.45 -32.37
CA ALA A 2 23.59 -18.00 -32.61
C ALA A 2 22.78 -19.14 -33.26
N LEU A 3 21.57 -19.36 -32.75
CA LEU A 3 20.61 -20.35 -33.23
C LEU A 3 19.28 -19.63 -33.49
N THR A 4 18.68 -19.85 -34.66
CA THR A 4 17.36 -19.29 -35.00
C THR A 4 16.52 -20.35 -35.70
N GLY A 5 15.22 -20.40 -35.39
CA GLY A 5 14.31 -21.38 -36.02
C GLY A 5 12.86 -21.24 -35.60
N GLY A 6 11.99 -22.07 -36.19
CA GLY A 6 10.60 -22.21 -35.73
C GLY A 6 10.50 -23.01 -34.42
N SER A 7 11.35 -24.03 -34.30
CA SER A 7 11.59 -24.81 -33.10
C SER A 7 13.09 -25.04 -32.95
N ILE A 8 13.58 -25.16 -31.72
CA ILE A 8 14.96 -25.52 -31.42
C ILE A 8 14.94 -26.71 -30.46
N ASP A 9 15.70 -27.76 -30.76
CA ASP A 9 15.96 -28.86 -29.84
C ASP A 9 17.45 -29.19 -29.86
N ALA A 10 18.13 -28.99 -28.73
CA ALA A 10 19.57 -29.19 -28.61
C ALA A 10 19.91 -29.89 -27.29
N THR A 11 20.51 -31.07 -27.39
CA THR A 11 20.90 -31.87 -26.21
C THR A 11 22.11 -31.32 -25.46
N ALA A 12 23.03 -30.66 -26.19
CA ALA A 12 24.18 -30.00 -25.63
C ALA A 12 24.60 -28.79 -26.47
N LEU A 13 24.96 -27.69 -25.80
CA LEU A 13 25.55 -26.49 -26.40
C LEU A 13 26.70 -26.00 -25.53
N ASP A 14 27.88 -25.83 -26.12
CA ASP A 14 29.05 -25.24 -25.46
C ASP A 14 29.59 -24.11 -26.33
N ALA A 15 29.46 -22.87 -25.84
CA ALA A 15 29.91 -21.67 -26.53
C ALA A 15 31.07 -21.03 -25.77
N ALA A 16 32.20 -20.83 -26.46
CA ALA A 16 33.34 -20.11 -25.90
C ALA A 16 32.98 -18.67 -25.46
N GLY A 17 32.11 -18.00 -26.23
CA GLY A 17 31.56 -16.66 -25.94
C GLY A 17 30.03 -16.69 -25.78
N SER A 18 29.36 -15.57 -26.06
CA SER A 18 27.90 -15.46 -25.89
C SER A 18 27.12 -16.46 -26.75
N LEU A 19 25.99 -16.91 -26.20
CA LEU A 19 25.06 -17.82 -26.85
C LEU A 19 23.68 -17.15 -26.93
N THR A 20 23.13 -17.09 -28.14
CA THR A 20 21.76 -16.62 -28.36
C THR A 20 20.99 -17.70 -29.11
N ALA A 21 19.82 -18.09 -28.59
CA ALA A 21 18.90 -18.98 -29.27
C ALA A 21 17.50 -18.36 -29.32
N THR A 22 16.94 -18.24 -30.52
CA THR A 22 15.63 -17.64 -30.76
C THR A 22 14.75 -18.60 -31.55
N ALA A 23 13.71 -19.13 -30.90
CA ALA A 23 12.67 -19.93 -31.51
C ALA A 23 11.35 -19.16 -31.54
N SER A 24 10.65 -19.11 -32.69
CA SER A 24 9.31 -18.52 -32.72
C SER A 24 8.24 -19.38 -32.05
N GLY A 25 8.49 -20.69 -31.92
CA GLY A 25 7.67 -21.65 -31.19
C GLY A 25 8.40 -22.18 -29.96
N VAL A 26 8.57 -23.51 -29.90
CA VAL A 26 9.16 -24.22 -28.75
C VAL A 26 10.68 -24.23 -28.83
N ALA A 27 11.35 -24.12 -27.68
CA ALA A 27 12.78 -24.36 -27.56
C ALA A 27 13.06 -25.36 -26.42
N SER A 28 13.88 -26.36 -26.69
CA SER A 28 14.29 -27.40 -25.75
C SER A 28 15.81 -27.48 -25.68
N PHE A 29 16.35 -27.43 -24.46
CA PHE A 29 17.78 -27.51 -24.23
C PHE A 29 18.12 -28.52 -23.14
N GLY A 30 19.15 -29.32 -23.40
CA GLY A 30 19.85 -30.14 -22.40
C GLY A 30 20.92 -29.33 -21.68
N ASN A 31 22.19 -29.77 -21.77
CA ASN A 31 23.30 -29.06 -21.15
C ASN A 31 23.68 -27.83 -21.98
N VAL A 32 23.68 -26.65 -21.38
CA VAL A 32 24.11 -25.42 -22.07
C VAL A 32 25.16 -24.69 -21.24
N THR A 33 26.28 -24.35 -21.86
CA THR A 33 27.33 -23.54 -21.23
C THR A 33 27.77 -22.41 -22.16
N SER A 34 27.91 -21.22 -21.58
CA SER A 34 28.67 -20.11 -22.17
C SER A 34 29.85 -19.82 -21.26
N GLN A 35 31.08 -20.00 -21.77
CA GLN A 35 32.30 -19.98 -20.95
C GLN A 35 32.67 -18.56 -20.51
N THR A 36 32.60 -17.60 -21.42
CA THR A 36 32.97 -16.19 -21.14
C THR A 36 31.85 -15.19 -21.40
N GLY A 37 30.75 -15.63 -22.04
CA GLY A 37 29.63 -14.76 -22.42
C GLY A 37 28.36 -14.96 -21.60
N GLY A 38 27.29 -14.33 -22.06
CA GLY A 38 25.94 -14.53 -21.56
C GLY A 38 25.15 -15.52 -22.41
N ILE A 39 24.05 -16.02 -21.84
CA ILE A 39 23.03 -16.81 -22.54
C ILE A 39 21.78 -15.96 -22.72
N LEU A 40 21.23 -15.95 -23.93
CA LEU A 40 19.91 -15.41 -24.25
C LEU A 40 19.07 -16.50 -24.91
N PHE A 41 17.99 -16.90 -24.24
CA PHE A 41 16.97 -17.78 -24.80
C PHE A 41 15.68 -17.00 -25.05
N ASN A 42 15.17 -17.05 -26.28
CA ASN A 42 13.86 -16.53 -26.64
C ASN A 42 13.03 -17.67 -27.24
N ALA A 43 11.90 -18.00 -26.65
CA ALA A 43 10.94 -18.95 -27.18
C ALA A 43 9.57 -18.26 -27.28
N GLY A 44 8.93 -18.23 -28.46
CA GLY A 44 7.57 -17.69 -28.55
C GLY A 44 6.53 -18.56 -27.82
N GLY A 45 6.81 -19.86 -27.68
CA GLY A 45 6.04 -20.83 -26.91
C GLY A 45 6.79 -21.30 -25.66
N LEU A 46 6.82 -22.62 -25.45
CA LEU A 46 7.49 -23.26 -24.32
C LEU A 46 9.03 -23.20 -24.44
N LEU A 47 9.71 -22.78 -23.37
CA LEU A 47 11.14 -22.99 -23.14
C LEU A 47 11.33 -24.15 -22.14
N SER A 48 11.87 -25.27 -22.60
CA SER A 48 12.20 -26.43 -21.76
C SER A 48 13.70 -26.52 -21.52
N LEU A 49 14.11 -26.56 -20.24
CA LEU A 49 15.48 -26.76 -19.81
C LEU A 49 15.56 -28.05 -19.00
N THR A 50 16.27 -29.05 -19.51
CA THR A 50 16.23 -30.42 -18.94
C THR A 50 17.47 -30.77 -18.12
N ALA A 51 18.55 -30.00 -18.25
CA ALA A 51 19.81 -30.22 -17.55
C ALA A 51 20.48 -28.89 -17.13
N SER A 52 21.81 -28.86 -17.00
CA SER A 52 22.52 -27.70 -16.47
C SER A 52 22.62 -26.57 -17.49
N VAL A 53 22.33 -25.34 -17.06
CA VAL A 53 22.53 -24.11 -17.84
C VAL A 53 23.47 -23.19 -17.09
N GLY A 54 24.68 -22.98 -17.61
CA GLY A 54 25.73 -22.21 -16.96
C GLY A 54 26.22 -21.04 -17.82
N ALA A 55 26.12 -19.82 -17.27
CA ALA A 55 26.76 -18.63 -17.80
C ALA A 55 26.89 -17.56 -16.70
N ARG A 56 27.65 -16.49 -16.98
CA ARG A 56 27.72 -15.32 -16.07
C ARG A 56 26.37 -14.62 -15.98
N THR A 57 25.70 -14.43 -17.11
CA THR A 57 24.35 -13.89 -17.20
C THR A 57 23.47 -14.82 -18.03
N ILE A 58 22.23 -15.04 -17.58
CA ILE A 58 21.24 -15.86 -18.29
C ILE A 58 19.95 -15.07 -18.40
N THR A 59 19.50 -14.80 -19.61
CA THR A 59 18.22 -14.13 -19.89
C THR A 59 17.33 -15.08 -20.67
N MET A 60 16.10 -15.24 -20.20
CA MET A 60 15.10 -16.12 -20.78
C MET A 60 13.84 -15.31 -21.03
N ALA A 61 13.30 -15.41 -22.24
CA ALA A 61 12.00 -14.90 -22.60
C ALA A 61 11.18 -16.05 -23.20
N SER A 62 10.00 -16.31 -22.65
CA SER A 62 9.20 -17.44 -23.11
C SER A 62 7.69 -17.27 -22.89
N GLY A 63 6.89 -17.94 -23.73
CA GLY A 63 5.44 -18.01 -23.57
C GLY A 63 5.05 -18.89 -22.39
N ASP A 64 5.84 -19.92 -22.12
CA ASP A 64 5.83 -20.74 -20.90
C ASP A 64 7.25 -21.28 -20.65
N ILE A 65 7.56 -21.70 -19.42
CA ILE A 65 8.86 -22.25 -19.06
C ILE A 65 8.68 -23.57 -18.31
N VAL A 66 9.55 -24.53 -18.61
CA VAL A 66 9.67 -25.77 -17.84
C VAL A 66 11.14 -26.01 -17.49
N LEU A 67 11.46 -26.02 -16.21
CA LEU A 67 12.73 -26.49 -15.69
C LEU A 67 12.56 -27.94 -15.25
N GLY A 68 13.10 -28.89 -16.01
CA GLY A 68 13.00 -30.32 -15.70
C GLY A 68 13.60 -30.69 -14.34
N GLY A 69 13.24 -31.86 -13.81
CA GLY A 69 13.68 -32.31 -12.47
C GLY A 69 15.20 -32.32 -12.26
N ALA A 70 15.96 -32.60 -13.33
CA ALA A 70 17.42 -32.59 -13.35
C ALA A 70 18.04 -31.22 -13.67
N ALA A 71 17.24 -30.22 -14.03
CA ALA A 71 17.74 -28.91 -14.43
C ALA A 71 18.46 -28.21 -13.27
N ARG A 72 19.52 -27.47 -13.60
CA ARG A 72 20.25 -26.59 -12.66
C ARG A 72 20.61 -25.32 -13.40
N ILE A 73 19.97 -24.22 -13.05
CA ILE A 73 20.13 -22.95 -13.77
C ILE A 73 21.01 -22.02 -12.94
N GLY A 74 22.21 -21.78 -13.46
CA GLY A 74 23.23 -20.97 -12.81
C GLY A 74 23.87 -21.59 -11.56
N SER A 75 24.69 -20.79 -10.89
CA SER A 75 25.34 -21.12 -9.63
C SER A 75 25.69 -19.84 -8.84
N LEU A 76 25.77 -19.93 -7.51
CA LEU A 76 26.12 -18.80 -6.65
C LEU A 76 27.55 -18.27 -6.88
N SER A 77 28.48 -19.11 -7.36
CA SER A 77 29.87 -18.73 -7.63
C SER A 77 30.10 -18.26 -9.07
N GLY A 78 29.24 -18.65 -10.00
CA GLY A 78 29.47 -18.47 -11.43
C GLY A 78 28.48 -17.55 -12.14
N THR A 79 27.28 -17.34 -11.59
CA THR A 79 26.19 -16.62 -12.25
C THR A 79 25.81 -15.38 -11.46
N SER A 80 26.05 -14.21 -12.05
CA SER A 80 25.74 -12.92 -11.43
C SER A 80 24.26 -12.57 -11.55
N ARG A 81 23.60 -12.95 -12.65
CA ARG A 81 22.19 -12.59 -12.85
C ARG A 81 21.44 -13.59 -13.71
N ILE A 82 20.23 -13.91 -13.30
CA ILE A 82 19.25 -14.64 -14.10
C ILE A 82 18.00 -13.77 -14.27
N VAL A 83 17.49 -13.67 -15.50
CA VAL A 83 16.27 -12.94 -15.83
C VAL A 83 15.29 -13.86 -16.53
N PHE A 84 14.07 -13.93 -16.01
CA PHE A 84 12.93 -14.60 -16.60
C PHE A 84 11.92 -13.57 -17.07
N ASN A 85 11.54 -13.61 -18.35
CA ASN A 85 10.53 -12.74 -18.93
C ASN A 85 9.38 -13.58 -19.48
N ALA A 86 8.19 -13.41 -18.91
CA ALA A 86 6.97 -13.94 -19.47
C ALA A 86 6.58 -13.11 -20.71
N VAL A 87 6.36 -13.77 -21.85
CA VAL A 87 5.94 -13.10 -23.10
C VAL A 87 4.51 -13.47 -23.52
N ASN A 88 3.89 -14.43 -22.85
CA ASN A 88 2.46 -14.73 -23.00
C ASN A 88 1.64 -13.65 -22.28
N LEU A 89 0.86 -12.89 -23.04
CA LEU A 89 0.03 -11.80 -22.54
C LEU A 89 -1.45 -12.18 -22.47
N GLN A 90 -1.81 -13.37 -22.96
CA GLN A 90 -3.19 -13.86 -23.00
C GLN A 90 -3.70 -14.15 -21.58
N GLN A 91 -2.84 -14.62 -20.68
CA GLN A 91 -3.15 -14.98 -19.29
C GLN A 91 -2.13 -14.35 -18.32
N PRO A 92 -2.45 -14.22 -17.02
CA PRO A 92 -1.46 -13.82 -16.02
C PRO A 92 -0.28 -14.80 -15.97
N ALA A 93 0.93 -14.28 -15.77
CA ALA A 93 2.08 -15.09 -15.43
C ALA A 93 2.01 -15.52 -13.96
N TYR A 94 2.37 -16.76 -13.66
CA TYR A 94 2.38 -17.29 -12.30
C TYR A 94 3.82 -17.54 -11.84
N VAL A 95 4.11 -17.11 -10.62
CA VAL A 95 5.43 -17.27 -9.98
C VAL A 95 5.26 -17.93 -8.63
N GLY A 96 5.97 -19.02 -8.37
CA GLY A 96 5.79 -19.84 -7.17
C GLY A 96 4.59 -20.80 -7.27
N GLY A 97 4.23 -21.42 -6.15
CA GLY A 97 3.18 -22.44 -6.08
C GLY A 97 3.50 -23.69 -6.90
N SER A 98 2.45 -24.39 -7.33
CA SER A 98 2.51 -25.48 -8.31
C SER A 98 2.39 -24.94 -9.74
N ASP A 99 2.76 -25.77 -10.72
CA ASP A 99 2.65 -25.44 -12.13
C ASP A 99 1.19 -25.09 -12.53
N VAL A 100 1.04 -24.12 -13.43
CA VAL A 100 -0.25 -23.69 -13.99
C VAL A 100 -0.25 -23.92 -15.49
N ALA A 101 -1.15 -24.78 -15.97
CA ALA A 101 -1.23 -25.11 -17.40
C ALA A 101 -1.81 -23.96 -18.24
N GLY A 102 -1.31 -23.81 -19.47
CA GLY A 102 -1.88 -22.91 -20.48
C GLY A 102 -1.48 -21.43 -20.32
N THR A 103 -0.52 -21.13 -19.45
CA THR A 103 0.02 -19.79 -19.21
C THR A 103 1.51 -19.89 -18.92
N TYR A 104 2.19 -18.76 -18.78
CA TYR A 104 3.53 -18.73 -18.22
C TYR A 104 3.49 -19.14 -16.75
N SER A 105 4.16 -20.22 -16.40
CA SER A 105 4.28 -20.69 -15.02
C SER A 105 5.73 -20.95 -14.67
N LEU A 106 6.24 -20.24 -13.66
CA LEU A 106 7.55 -20.52 -13.06
C LEU A 106 7.33 -20.92 -11.60
N SER A 107 7.20 -22.21 -11.34
CA SER A 107 6.73 -22.72 -10.05
C SER A 107 7.82 -22.69 -8.96
N ALA A 108 7.41 -22.95 -7.71
CA ALA A 108 8.34 -22.99 -6.59
C ALA A 108 9.37 -24.12 -6.74
N ALA A 109 8.95 -25.27 -7.29
CA ALA A 109 9.82 -26.41 -7.53
C ALA A 109 10.87 -26.11 -8.61
N GLU A 110 10.52 -25.28 -9.59
CA GLU A 110 11.42 -24.82 -10.64
C GLU A 110 12.40 -23.79 -10.10
N LEU A 111 11.92 -22.76 -9.40
CA LEU A 111 12.77 -21.75 -8.77
C LEU A 111 13.76 -22.34 -7.76
N ALA A 112 13.41 -23.44 -7.09
CA ALA A 112 14.32 -24.17 -6.21
C ALA A 112 15.57 -24.70 -6.95
N ARG A 113 15.52 -24.85 -8.29
CA ARG A 113 16.63 -25.28 -9.15
C ARG A 113 17.46 -24.14 -9.72
N VAL A 114 17.15 -22.90 -9.35
CA VAL A 114 17.79 -21.68 -9.85
C VAL A 114 18.71 -21.10 -8.78
N ALA A 115 19.95 -20.75 -9.18
CA ALA A 115 20.91 -20.10 -8.30
C ALA A 115 21.71 -18.99 -9.01
N ALA A 116 21.74 -17.80 -8.43
CA ALA A 116 22.51 -16.66 -8.93
C ALA A 116 22.76 -15.63 -7.82
N ALA A 117 23.62 -14.63 -8.08
CA ALA A 117 23.72 -13.49 -7.18
C ALA A 117 22.40 -12.69 -7.14
N ASP A 118 21.79 -12.45 -8.31
CA ASP A 118 20.47 -11.82 -8.43
C ASP A 118 19.53 -12.61 -9.38
N ILE A 119 18.25 -12.64 -9.04
CA ILE A 119 17.19 -13.24 -9.86
C ILE A 119 16.12 -12.19 -10.12
N ALA A 120 15.77 -11.99 -11.40
CA ALA A 120 14.70 -11.10 -11.81
C ALA A 120 13.64 -11.85 -12.61
N ILE A 121 12.38 -11.56 -12.34
CA ILE A 121 11.21 -12.12 -13.02
C ILE A 121 10.34 -10.95 -13.46
N GLY A 122 9.97 -10.92 -14.73
CA GLY A 122 9.26 -9.80 -15.34
C GLY A 122 8.13 -10.26 -16.25
N ALA A 123 7.05 -9.48 -16.29
CA ALA A 123 5.99 -9.60 -17.29
C ALA A 123 5.56 -8.19 -17.75
N PRO A 124 5.31 -7.99 -19.06
CA PRO A 124 4.72 -6.75 -19.56
C PRO A 124 3.30 -6.55 -19.02
N ALA A 125 2.80 -5.32 -19.14
CA ALA A 125 1.38 -5.06 -18.90
C ALA A 125 0.53 -5.78 -19.95
N ARG A 126 -0.49 -6.52 -19.51
CA ARG A 126 -1.48 -7.19 -20.37
C ARG A 126 -2.57 -6.24 -20.85
N GLY A 127 -2.76 -5.11 -20.17
CA GLY A 127 -3.80 -4.14 -20.50
C GLY A 127 -5.23 -4.61 -20.19
N VAL A 128 -5.38 -5.66 -19.38
CA VAL A 128 -6.68 -6.17 -18.93
C VAL A 128 -7.03 -5.54 -17.59
N ALA A 129 -8.02 -4.64 -17.57
CA ALA A 129 -8.39 -3.90 -16.38
C ALA A 129 -8.75 -4.83 -15.20
N GLY A 130 -8.18 -4.56 -14.02
CA GLY A 130 -8.45 -5.31 -12.79
C GLY A 130 -7.87 -6.73 -12.72
N SER A 131 -7.20 -7.20 -13.78
CA SER A 131 -6.53 -8.49 -13.81
C SER A 131 -5.02 -8.32 -13.64
N PRO A 132 -4.37 -9.12 -12.78
CA PRO A 132 -2.93 -9.06 -12.63
C PRO A 132 -2.19 -9.51 -13.89
N ASP A 133 -1.01 -8.92 -14.10
CA ASP A 133 -0.03 -9.39 -15.07
C ASP A 133 0.81 -10.52 -14.48
N ILE A 134 1.16 -10.40 -13.19
CA ILE A 134 1.84 -11.42 -12.40
C ILE A 134 1.03 -11.75 -11.16
N VAL A 135 0.83 -13.05 -10.94
CA VAL A 135 0.35 -13.62 -9.69
C VAL A 135 1.48 -14.36 -9.00
N VAL A 136 1.88 -13.89 -7.82
CA VAL A 136 2.88 -14.53 -6.96
C VAL A 136 2.16 -15.43 -5.96
N ARG A 137 2.49 -16.72 -5.99
CA ARG A 137 2.00 -17.76 -5.09
C ARG A 137 3.07 -18.14 -4.08
N ASP A 138 2.84 -19.23 -3.34
CA ASP A 138 3.76 -19.71 -2.31
C ASP A 138 5.18 -19.87 -2.88
N LEU A 139 6.13 -19.16 -2.29
CA LEU A 139 7.52 -19.15 -2.75
C LEU A 139 8.44 -19.12 -1.53
N THR A 140 9.45 -19.98 -1.51
CA THR A 140 10.49 -19.93 -0.49
C THR A 140 11.86 -20.04 -1.15
N LEU A 141 12.71 -19.02 -0.98
CA LEU A 141 14.10 -19.05 -1.43
C LEU A 141 15.04 -18.82 -0.26
N GLY A 142 16.06 -19.67 -0.15
CA GLY A 142 17.09 -19.60 0.88
C GLY A 142 18.44 -19.17 0.34
N THR A 143 19.48 -19.46 1.12
CA THR A 143 20.88 -19.18 0.76
C THR A 143 21.42 -20.11 -0.34
N ALA A 144 20.71 -21.18 -0.68
CA ALA A 144 21.04 -22.05 -1.82
C ALA A 144 20.71 -21.43 -3.18
N ASN A 145 19.74 -20.51 -3.22
CA ASN A 145 19.26 -19.89 -4.46
C ASN A 145 19.87 -18.49 -4.67
N LEU A 146 20.02 -17.74 -3.58
CA LEU A 146 20.49 -16.36 -3.57
C LEU A 146 21.46 -16.19 -2.40
N PRO A 147 22.61 -15.50 -2.57
CA PRO A 147 23.47 -15.16 -1.45
C PRO A 147 22.73 -14.22 -0.48
N GLY A 148 23.23 -14.07 0.75
CA GLY A 148 22.54 -13.24 1.75
C GLY A 148 22.32 -11.78 1.33
N GLY A 149 23.22 -11.23 0.50
CA GLY A 149 23.08 -9.89 -0.10
C GLY A 149 22.40 -9.87 -1.48
N GLY A 150 21.92 -11.00 -1.99
CA GLY A 150 21.31 -11.11 -3.31
C GLY A 150 19.86 -10.65 -3.32
N LEU A 151 19.40 -10.24 -4.51
CA LEU A 151 18.06 -9.70 -4.71
C LEU A 151 17.17 -10.66 -5.53
N LEU A 152 15.94 -10.85 -5.06
CA LEU A 152 14.84 -11.30 -5.92
C LEU A 152 14.04 -10.07 -6.36
N THR A 153 13.92 -9.85 -7.66
CA THR A 153 13.02 -8.82 -8.22
C THR A 153 11.88 -9.48 -8.97
N ILE A 154 10.64 -9.12 -8.65
CA ILE A 154 9.46 -9.51 -9.41
C ILE A 154 8.75 -8.22 -9.87
N GLY A 155 8.63 -8.03 -11.18
CA GLY A 155 8.13 -6.80 -11.77
C GLY A 155 7.01 -7.03 -12.78
N ALA A 156 5.89 -6.34 -12.60
CA ALA A 156 4.78 -6.29 -13.55
C ALA A 156 4.70 -4.92 -14.24
N GLY A 157 4.45 -4.90 -15.55
CA GLY A 157 4.22 -3.64 -16.27
C GLY A 157 2.99 -2.86 -15.78
N GLY A 158 1.97 -3.54 -15.26
CA GLY A 158 0.74 -2.95 -14.73
C GLY A 158 0.46 -3.41 -13.30
N HIS A 159 -0.14 -4.59 -13.14
CA HIS A 159 -0.67 -5.08 -11.85
C HIS A 159 0.08 -6.34 -11.38
N LEU A 160 0.68 -6.25 -10.19
CA LEU A 160 1.28 -7.40 -9.49
C LEU A 160 0.40 -7.77 -8.29
N ARG A 161 0.05 -9.05 -8.18
CA ARG A 161 -0.72 -9.60 -7.06
C ARG A 161 0.06 -10.67 -6.34
N VAL A 162 0.10 -10.63 -5.01
CA VAL A 162 0.63 -11.69 -4.15
C VAL A 162 -0.54 -12.41 -3.48
N GLU A 163 -0.74 -13.69 -3.84
CA GLU A 163 -1.79 -14.56 -3.28
C GLU A 163 -1.23 -15.67 -2.38
N GLY A 164 0.09 -15.88 -2.35
CA GLY A 164 0.72 -16.89 -1.52
C GLY A 164 1.75 -16.34 -0.55
N ALA A 165 2.28 -17.22 0.31
CA ALA A 165 3.32 -16.89 1.26
C ALA A 165 4.69 -16.84 0.57
N VAL A 166 5.28 -15.65 0.49
CA VAL A 166 6.60 -15.40 -0.05
C VAL A 166 7.61 -15.30 1.09
N ARG A 167 8.59 -16.21 1.11
CA ARG A 167 9.61 -16.30 2.16
C ARG A 167 11.02 -16.21 1.59
N LEU A 168 11.80 -15.26 2.07
CA LEU A 168 13.23 -15.19 1.81
C LEU A 168 14.01 -15.39 3.11
N THR A 169 14.88 -16.39 3.18
CA THR A 169 15.60 -16.74 4.41
C THR A 169 17.10 -16.48 4.30
N GLY A 170 17.74 -16.13 5.41
CA GLY A 170 19.17 -15.84 5.45
C GLY A 170 19.56 -14.56 4.70
N ARG A 171 18.76 -13.49 4.79
CA ARG A 171 19.06 -12.20 4.15
C ARG A 171 19.88 -11.29 5.06
N SER A 172 20.84 -10.57 4.48
CA SER A 172 21.55 -9.44 5.10
C SER A 172 20.85 -8.12 4.76
N GLY A 173 21.24 -7.01 5.37
CA GLY A 173 20.68 -5.69 5.08
C GLY A 173 20.91 -5.15 3.65
N GLN A 174 21.58 -5.90 2.78
CA GLN A 174 21.78 -5.57 1.36
C GLN A 174 20.95 -6.44 0.41
N GLY A 175 20.44 -7.59 0.89
CA GLY A 175 19.64 -8.51 0.09
C GLY A 175 18.16 -8.47 0.45
N GLY A 176 17.31 -9.06 -0.38
CA GLY A 176 15.88 -9.10 -0.11
C GLY A 176 15.00 -9.27 -1.33
N LEU A 177 13.82 -8.64 -1.27
CA LEU A 177 12.76 -8.74 -2.27
C LEU A 177 12.41 -7.35 -2.79
N VAL A 178 12.34 -7.20 -4.11
CA VAL A 178 11.72 -6.05 -4.77
C VAL A 178 10.47 -6.52 -5.50
N LEU A 179 9.33 -5.95 -5.16
CA LEU A 179 8.10 -6.07 -5.91
C LEU A 179 7.82 -4.74 -6.59
N SER A 180 7.73 -4.74 -7.92
CA SER A 180 7.39 -3.53 -8.68
C SER A 180 6.18 -3.74 -9.58
N ALA A 181 5.33 -2.71 -9.67
CA ALA A 181 4.15 -2.73 -10.52
C ALA A 181 3.83 -1.34 -11.05
N GLY A 182 3.63 -1.21 -12.37
CA GLY A 182 3.40 0.09 -13.01
C GLY A 182 2.07 0.77 -12.64
N GLN A 183 1.11 0.06 -12.06
CA GLN A 183 -0.22 0.56 -11.71
C GLN A 183 -0.64 0.19 -10.28
N MET A 184 -0.55 -1.09 -9.95
CA MET A 184 -1.11 -1.64 -8.71
C MET A 184 -0.25 -2.78 -8.18
N LEU A 185 0.07 -2.74 -6.90
CA LEU A 185 0.65 -3.83 -6.14
C LEU A 185 -0.29 -4.21 -5.01
N ASP A 186 -0.89 -5.40 -5.07
CA ASP A 186 -1.68 -5.93 -3.97
C ASP A 186 -1.12 -7.20 -3.34
N ILE A 187 -1.24 -7.28 -2.02
CA ILE A 187 -0.90 -8.46 -1.23
C ILE A 187 -2.18 -8.89 -0.53
N VAL A 188 -2.71 -10.04 -0.93
CA VAL A 188 -4.00 -10.54 -0.48
C VAL A 188 -3.83 -11.19 0.90
N ALA A 189 -4.23 -10.49 1.95
CA ALA A 189 -4.12 -10.98 3.32
C ALA A 189 -4.88 -12.29 3.52
N GLY A 190 -4.27 -13.21 4.27
CA GLY A 190 -4.78 -14.57 4.49
C GLY A 190 -3.86 -15.57 3.81
N PRO A 191 -4.09 -15.88 2.52
CA PRO A 191 -3.18 -16.76 1.78
C PRO A 191 -1.86 -16.04 1.41
N GLY A 192 -1.90 -14.73 1.16
CA GLY A 192 -0.74 -13.90 0.86
C GLY A 192 -0.04 -13.38 2.11
N SER A 193 1.28 -13.52 2.15
CA SER A 193 2.17 -12.91 3.16
C SER A 193 3.58 -12.76 2.61
N ILE A 194 4.35 -11.82 3.15
CA ILE A 194 5.77 -11.65 2.80
C ILE A 194 6.59 -11.71 4.08
N ASP A 195 7.54 -12.64 4.15
CA ASP A 195 8.47 -12.79 5.26
C ASP A 195 9.92 -12.83 4.78
N ILE A 196 10.70 -11.82 5.16
CA ILE A 196 12.13 -11.74 4.94
C ILE A 196 12.84 -11.90 6.29
N SER A 197 13.64 -12.96 6.40
CA SER A 197 14.34 -13.32 7.63
C SER A 197 15.84 -13.38 7.46
N ASP A 198 16.55 -13.12 8.56
CA ASP A 198 18.00 -13.25 8.62
C ASP A 198 18.43 -14.74 8.77
N GLY A 199 19.72 -14.98 8.98
CA GLY A 199 20.25 -16.33 9.17
C GLY A 199 19.78 -17.03 10.45
N ASN A 200 19.22 -16.29 11.40
CA ASN A 200 18.73 -16.76 12.69
C ASN A 200 17.19 -16.82 12.76
N GLY A 201 16.50 -16.54 11.65
CA GLY A 201 15.03 -16.46 11.62
C GLY A 201 14.46 -15.16 12.19
N GLY A 202 15.30 -14.19 12.55
CA GLY A 202 14.92 -12.84 12.96
C GLY A 202 14.52 -11.96 11.77
N LEU A 203 14.21 -10.68 12.03
CA LEU A 203 13.90 -9.70 10.99
C LEU A 203 15.16 -9.41 10.16
N GLY A 204 15.15 -9.77 8.87
CA GLY A 204 16.30 -9.62 8.00
C GLY A 204 15.94 -9.02 6.64
N GLY A 205 16.97 -8.63 5.88
CA GLY A 205 16.80 -8.13 4.51
C GLY A 205 15.99 -6.85 4.37
N VAL A 206 15.78 -6.49 3.09
CA VAL A 206 15.01 -5.34 2.67
C VAL A 206 13.83 -5.80 1.79
N LEU A 207 12.62 -5.41 2.18
CA LEU A 207 11.43 -5.52 1.34
C LEU A 207 11.19 -4.17 0.68
N THR A 208 11.35 -4.10 -0.64
CA THR A 208 11.02 -2.92 -1.43
C THR A 208 9.72 -3.16 -2.17
N LEU A 209 8.74 -2.27 -1.95
CA LEU A 209 7.48 -2.22 -2.65
C LEU A 209 7.47 -0.95 -3.50
N ASP A 210 7.34 -1.08 -4.82
CA ASP A 210 7.40 0.05 -5.75
C ASP A 210 6.21 0.05 -6.71
N SER A 211 5.22 0.88 -6.42
CA SER A 211 4.03 1.01 -7.26
C SER A 211 3.25 2.28 -6.94
N PRO A 212 2.53 2.90 -7.90
CA PRO A 212 1.66 4.03 -7.59
C PRO A 212 0.64 3.73 -6.48
N ASN A 213 0.09 2.52 -6.48
CA ASN A 213 -0.88 2.04 -5.51
C ASN A 213 -0.40 0.74 -4.88
N ILE A 214 -0.27 0.75 -3.55
CA ILE A 214 0.17 -0.40 -2.77
C ILE A 214 -0.89 -0.69 -1.71
N ILE A 215 -1.40 -1.93 -1.67
CA ILE A 215 -2.31 -2.38 -0.61
C ILE A 215 -1.97 -3.78 -0.12
N ALA A 216 -1.90 -3.95 1.20
CA ALA A 216 -1.83 -5.25 1.86
C ALA A 216 -3.09 -5.44 2.72
N ALA A 217 -4.07 -6.19 2.22
CA ALA A 217 -5.38 -6.31 2.86
C ALA A 217 -6.14 -7.54 2.35
N SER A 218 -7.22 -7.91 3.02
CA SER A 218 -8.18 -8.91 2.54
C SER A 218 -8.88 -8.42 1.27
N LEU A 219 -9.41 -9.34 0.46
CA LEU A 219 -10.16 -8.98 -0.75
C LEU A 219 -11.39 -8.11 -0.45
N SER A 220 -12.07 -8.37 0.68
CA SER A 220 -13.19 -7.55 1.15
C SER A 220 -12.76 -6.12 1.47
N ALA A 221 -11.68 -5.95 2.23
CA ALA A 221 -11.18 -4.62 2.58
C ALA A 221 -10.70 -3.85 1.35
N MET A 222 -10.05 -4.54 0.39
CA MET A 222 -9.64 -3.94 -0.88
C MET A 222 -10.84 -3.42 -1.69
N ALA A 223 -11.93 -4.20 -1.78
CA ALA A 223 -13.15 -3.79 -2.47
C ALA A 223 -13.80 -2.58 -1.77
N ASP A 224 -13.89 -2.60 -0.44
CA ASP A 224 -14.48 -1.52 0.34
C ASP A 224 -13.68 -0.22 0.21
N VAL A 225 -12.35 -0.28 0.32
CA VAL A 225 -11.44 0.86 0.16
C VAL A 225 -11.51 1.46 -1.25
N ALA A 226 -11.66 0.62 -2.28
CA ALA A 226 -11.80 1.06 -3.66
C ALA A 226 -13.14 1.73 -3.95
N SER A 227 -14.21 1.34 -3.24
CA SER A 227 -15.56 1.88 -3.45
C SER A 227 -15.79 3.26 -2.81
N THR A 228 -14.95 3.67 -1.86
CA THR A 228 -15.02 4.98 -1.21
C THR A 228 -13.95 5.95 -1.72
N GLY A 229 -14.29 7.23 -1.85
CA GLY A 229 -13.34 8.31 -2.12
C GLY A 229 -12.79 8.99 -0.85
N SER A 230 -13.32 8.67 0.32
CA SER A 230 -12.95 9.32 1.59
C SER A 230 -11.79 8.60 2.27
N LEU A 231 -10.69 9.32 2.51
CA LEU A 231 -9.55 8.78 3.26
C LEU A 231 -9.97 8.34 4.67
N ILE A 232 -10.87 9.07 5.33
CA ILE A 232 -11.37 8.71 6.66
C ILE A 232 -12.12 7.36 6.64
N ALA A 233 -12.94 7.13 5.61
CA ALA A 233 -13.65 5.86 5.47
C ALA A 233 -12.68 4.70 5.19
N ARG A 234 -11.66 4.93 4.36
CA ARG A 234 -10.59 3.94 4.08
C ARG A 234 -9.84 3.56 5.36
N GLU A 235 -9.48 4.55 6.17
CA GLU A 235 -8.81 4.36 7.45
C GLU A 235 -9.62 3.52 8.44
N LEU A 236 -10.91 3.86 8.60
CA LEU A 236 -11.81 3.09 9.47
C LEU A 236 -11.96 1.65 8.99
N ARG A 237 -12.00 1.44 7.68
CA ARG A 237 -12.08 0.10 7.09
C ARG A 237 -10.81 -0.70 7.31
N LEU A 238 -9.64 -0.11 7.08
CA LEU A 238 -8.34 -0.74 7.23
C LEU A 238 -7.97 -0.97 8.70
N ALA A 239 -8.59 -0.25 9.64
CA ALA A 239 -8.46 -0.51 11.08
C ALA A 239 -9.11 -1.82 11.54
N GLN A 240 -10.03 -2.37 10.74
CA GLN A 240 -10.72 -3.63 11.06
C GLN A 240 -9.91 -4.83 10.59
N ASN A 241 -9.98 -5.91 11.36
CA ASN A 241 -9.49 -7.22 10.94
C ASN A 241 -10.68 -8.08 10.46
N ASP A 242 -10.55 -8.68 9.29
CA ASP A 242 -11.57 -9.55 8.70
C ASP A 242 -11.47 -11.01 9.18
N GLY A 243 -11.01 -11.21 10.43
CA GLY A 243 -10.87 -12.52 11.06
C GLY A 243 -9.50 -13.19 10.89
N LEU A 244 -8.54 -12.53 10.24
CA LEU A 244 -7.18 -13.01 10.01
C LEU A 244 -6.24 -12.45 11.08
N VAL A 245 -6.28 -13.04 12.28
CA VAL A 245 -5.38 -12.66 13.36
C VAL A 245 -3.97 -13.16 13.05
N ASN A 246 -3.06 -12.23 12.80
CA ASN A 246 -1.65 -12.48 12.64
C ASN A 246 -0.83 -11.39 13.32
N ASP A 247 -0.19 -11.75 14.43
CA ASP A 247 0.65 -10.84 15.21
C ASP A 247 1.92 -10.42 14.45
N THR A 248 2.46 -11.27 13.56
CA THR A 248 3.62 -10.90 12.73
C THR A 248 3.27 -9.93 11.61
N GLY A 249 1.99 -9.80 11.27
CA GLY A 249 1.54 -9.00 10.14
C GLY A 249 1.59 -9.74 8.80
N ILE A 250 1.02 -9.10 7.80
CA ILE A 250 1.04 -9.48 6.38
C ILE A 250 2.45 -9.30 5.80
N LEU A 251 3.17 -8.28 6.27
CA LEU A 251 4.53 -7.93 5.83
C LEU A 251 5.52 -8.04 6.99
N ARG A 252 6.60 -8.79 6.81
CA ARG A 252 7.68 -8.95 7.79
C ARG A 252 9.04 -8.84 7.10
N ALA A 253 9.88 -7.93 7.55
CA ALA A 253 11.25 -7.76 7.03
C ALA A 253 12.14 -7.01 8.03
N GLY A 254 13.46 -7.00 7.80
CA GLY A 254 14.38 -6.10 8.50
C GLY A 254 14.01 -4.63 8.22
N THR A 255 14.01 -4.26 6.94
CA THR A 255 13.57 -2.94 6.49
C THR A 255 12.44 -3.09 5.48
N ILE A 256 11.38 -2.30 5.62
CA ILE A 256 10.36 -2.14 4.59
C ILE A 256 10.54 -0.75 3.96
N LEU A 257 10.75 -0.73 2.65
CA LEU A 257 10.78 0.46 1.82
C LEU A 257 9.53 0.46 0.93
N ALA A 258 8.61 1.39 1.16
CA ALA A 258 7.42 1.55 0.35
C ALA A 258 7.51 2.83 -0.49
N ASN A 259 7.67 2.70 -1.80
CA ASN A 259 7.68 3.81 -2.74
C ASN A 259 6.32 3.86 -3.45
N ALA A 260 5.52 4.86 -3.10
CA ALA A 260 4.18 5.03 -3.66
C ALA A 260 3.90 6.48 -4.03
N SER A 261 3.07 6.69 -5.05
CA SER A 261 2.70 8.04 -5.49
C SER A 261 1.23 8.39 -5.22
N GLN A 262 0.36 7.40 -5.02
CA GLN A 262 -1.08 7.61 -4.82
C GLN A 262 -1.57 7.02 -3.50
N THR A 263 -1.35 5.72 -3.26
CA THR A 263 -1.87 5.04 -2.06
C THR A 263 -0.86 4.07 -1.48
N PHE A 264 -0.76 4.04 -0.14
CA PHE A 264 -0.06 3.00 0.60
C PHE A 264 -0.91 2.56 1.81
N PHE A 265 -1.51 1.38 1.69
CA PHE A 265 -2.50 0.86 2.61
C PHE A 265 -2.09 -0.49 3.19
N ILE A 266 -2.21 -0.65 4.51
CA ILE A 266 -1.95 -1.92 5.19
C ILE A 266 -3.07 -2.14 6.21
N GLN A 267 -3.86 -3.19 6.00
CA GLN A 267 -4.94 -3.55 6.88
C GLN A 267 -4.42 -4.08 8.22
N ASN A 268 -5.20 -3.81 9.26
CA ASN A 268 -5.03 -4.38 10.57
C ASN A 268 -5.15 -5.92 10.56
N SER A 269 -4.09 -6.62 10.95
CA SER A 269 -4.10 -8.07 11.19
C SER A 269 -4.14 -8.45 12.68
N GLY A 270 -4.33 -7.47 13.56
CA GLY A 270 -4.29 -7.62 15.01
C GLY A 270 -5.52 -8.30 15.60
N LEU A 271 -5.47 -8.60 16.90
CA LEU A 271 -6.56 -9.26 17.63
C LEU A 271 -7.84 -8.42 17.69
N SER A 272 -7.71 -7.09 17.71
CA SER A 272 -8.84 -6.15 17.75
C SER A 272 -8.55 -4.90 16.92
N SER A 273 -9.55 -4.04 16.76
CA SER A 273 -9.43 -2.73 16.10
C SER A 273 -8.93 -1.62 17.02
N THR A 274 -8.68 -1.92 18.31
CA THR A 274 -8.11 -0.96 19.25
C THR A 274 -6.66 -0.65 18.87
N ILE A 275 -6.23 0.60 19.09
CA ILE A 275 -4.92 1.10 18.64
C ILE A 275 -3.74 0.21 19.11
N PRO A 276 -3.64 -0.23 20.38
CA PRO A 276 -2.52 -1.05 20.84
C PRO A 276 -2.45 -2.43 20.17
N ASP A 277 -3.59 -3.00 19.80
CA ASP A 277 -3.68 -4.34 19.24
C ASP A 277 -3.41 -4.37 17.74
N ARG A 278 -3.32 -3.22 17.07
CA ARG A 278 -3.19 -3.19 15.61
C ARG A 278 -1.88 -3.78 15.14
N ARG A 279 -1.96 -4.58 14.09
CA ARG A 279 -0.82 -5.23 13.39
C ARG A 279 -0.98 -5.04 11.89
N GLY A 280 -0.06 -5.54 11.10
CA GLY A 280 -0.18 -5.51 9.63
C GLY A 280 1.18 -5.58 8.99
N PHE A 281 2.15 -4.81 9.50
CA PHE A 281 3.57 -5.04 9.26
C PHE A 281 4.35 -5.25 10.57
N THR A 282 5.49 -5.94 10.48
CA THR A 282 6.52 -6.02 11.52
C THR A 282 7.89 -5.79 10.89
N ALA A 283 8.61 -4.74 11.30
CA ALA A 283 9.94 -4.45 10.79
C ALA A 283 10.89 -3.80 11.81
N ASN A 284 12.19 -3.75 11.53
CA ASN A 284 13.11 -2.89 12.30
C ASN A 284 12.93 -1.43 11.89
N ALA A 285 12.66 -1.17 10.61
CA ALA A 285 12.40 0.16 10.08
C ALA A 285 11.35 0.12 8.96
N LEU A 286 10.52 1.16 8.90
CA LEU A 286 9.61 1.44 7.80
C LEU A 286 9.94 2.82 7.21
N LEU A 287 10.30 2.84 5.93
CA LEU A 287 10.55 4.07 5.17
C LEU A 287 9.52 4.17 4.04
N ILE A 288 8.81 5.29 4.00
CA ILE A 288 7.80 5.57 2.98
C ILE A 288 8.32 6.69 2.09
N GLY A 289 8.59 6.38 0.83
CA GLY A 289 8.92 7.36 -0.21
C GLY A 289 7.66 7.80 -0.95
N SER A 290 7.35 9.09 -0.89
CA SER A 290 6.25 9.67 -1.67
C SER A 290 6.75 10.17 -3.01
N GLY A 291 6.29 9.53 -4.09
CA GLY A 291 6.52 9.97 -5.47
C GLY A 291 5.48 10.97 -5.99
N GLY A 292 4.48 11.33 -5.17
CA GLY A 292 3.38 12.21 -5.54
C GLY A 292 3.22 13.40 -4.59
N SER A 293 2.30 14.32 -4.92
CA SER A 293 2.05 15.51 -4.09
C SER A 293 1.10 15.23 -2.91
N ALA A 294 0.35 14.13 -2.94
CA ALA A 294 -0.68 13.79 -1.96
C ALA A 294 -0.84 12.28 -1.78
N LEU A 295 0.24 11.57 -1.45
CA LEU A 295 0.19 10.15 -1.11
C LEU A 295 -0.76 9.90 0.07
N GLN A 296 -1.76 9.04 -0.11
CA GLN A 296 -2.66 8.62 0.96
C GLN A 296 -2.03 7.45 1.71
N ILE A 297 -1.84 7.61 3.03
CA ILE A 297 -1.25 6.56 3.88
C ILE A 297 -2.28 6.16 4.93
N ALA A 298 -2.59 4.86 4.97
CA ALA A 298 -3.48 4.25 5.97
C ALA A 298 -2.92 2.87 6.35
N ILE A 299 -2.05 2.83 7.36
CA ILE A 299 -1.26 1.63 7.66
C ILE A 299 -1.35 1.22 9.12
N ASN A 300 -1.23 -0.08 9.35
CA ASN A 300 -1.22 -0.68 10.68
C ASN A 300 -0.03 -1.62 10.84
N GLY A 301 0.65 -1.59 11.99
CA GLY A 301 1.82 -2.42 12.25
C GLY A 301 2.63 -2.02 13.47
N ARG A 302 3.81 -2.63 13.59
CA ARG A 302 4.73 -2.46 14.71
C ARG A 302 6.18 -2.40 14.24
N LEU A 303 7.01 -1.72 15.02
CA LEU A 303 8.45 -1.59 14.75
C LEU A 303 9.26 -2.18 15.90
N ALA A 304 10.35 -2.89 15.60
CA ALA A 304 11.23 -3.45 16.62
C ALA A 304 11.96 -2.32 17.35
N LEU A 305 12.06 -2.45 18.67
CA LEU A 305 12.80 -1.50 19.50
C LEU A 305 14.26 -1.95 19.68
N PRO A 306 15.24 -1.02 19.75
CA PRO A 306 16.64 -1.37 19.93
C PRO A 306 16.95 -2.19 21.19
N MET A 307 16.12 -2.06 22.23
CA MET A 307 16.25 -2.77 23.51
C MET A 307 15.48 -4.10 23.55
N GLY A 308 14.95 -4.56 22.42
CA GLY A 308 14.06 -5.70 22.32
C GLY A 308 12.58 -5.33 22.45
N GLY A 309 11.71 -6.24 22.01
CA GLY A 309 10.27 -5.98 21.91
C GLY A 309 9.88 -5.14 20.70
N PHE A 310 8.65 -4.64 20.69
CA PHE A 310 8.07 -3.89 19.59
C PHE A 310 7.32 -2.66 20.09
N ALA A 311 7.57 -1.53 19.42
CA ALA A 311 6.72 -0.35 19.50
C ALA A 311 5.37 -0.66 18.85
N GLN A 312 4.30 -0.52 19.61
CA GLN A 312 2.93 -0.83 19.20
C GLN A 312 2.02 0.39 19.33
N GLY A 313 0.91 0.38 18.58
CA GLY A 313 -0.09 1.45 18.66
C GLY A 313 0.52 2.83 18.43
N LEU A 314 0.36 3.72 19.43
CA LEU A 314 0.82 5.10 19.37
C LEU A 314 2.35 5.25 19.34
N GLU A 315 3.08 4.31 19.94
CA GLU A 315 4.54 4.33 19.98
C GLU A 315 5.16 4.14 18.59
N THR A 316 4.46 3.42 17.70
CA THR A 316 4.91 3.21 16.32
C THR A 316 4.85 4.48 15.49
N VAL A 317 3.90 5.39 15.77
CA VAL A 317 3.61 6.58 14.95
C VAL A 317 4.83 7.48 14.74
N PRO A 318 5.56 7.93 15.78
CA PRO A 318 6.73 8.78 15.59
C PRO A 318 7.94 8.06 14.96
N LEU A 319 7.91 6.72 14.86
CA LEU A 319 9.01 5.92 14.32
C LEU A 319 8.88 5.66 12.81
N VAL A 320 7.71 5.91 12.22
CA VAL A 320 7.52 5.78 10.77
C VAL A 320 8.09 6.99 10.05
N ALA A 321 9.05 6.76 9.15
CA ALA A 321 9.63 7.80 8.33
C ALA A 321 8.87 7.97 7.03
N VAL A 322 8.34 9.18 6.78
CA VAL A 322 7.73 9.56 5.49
C VAL A 322 8.60 10.62 4.83
N ASN A 323 9.14 10.30 3.65
CA ASN A 323 9.94 11.21 2.84
C ASN A 323 9.10 11.72 1.66
N GLY A 324 8.80 13.02 1.65
CA GLY A 324 7.94 13.68 0.66
C GLY A 324 6.55 14.02 1.22
N SER A 325 5.67 14.49 0.34
CA SER A 325 4.33 14.98 0.72
C SER A 325 3.31 13.85 0.81
N TYR A 326 2.41 13.94 1.78
CA TYR A 326 1.30 13.01 1.97
C TYR A 326 -0.01 13.77 2.18
N ALA A 327 -1.13 13.11 1.90
CA ALA A 327 -2.47 13.69 2.00
C ALA A 327 -2.82 14.00 3.47
N LEU A 328 -3.47 15.15 3.70
CA LEU A 328 -4.06 15.47 4.99
C LEU A 328 -5.05 14.37 5.39
N GLY A 329 -4.97 13.93 6.64
CA GLY A 329 -5.80 12.83 7.15
C GLY A 329 -5.14 11.45 7.09
N SER A 330 -3.92 11.33 6.54
CA SER A 330 -3.16 10.08 6.54
C SER A 330 -2.79 9.62 7.97
N LYS A 331 -2.92 8.31 8.24
CA LYS A 331 -2.71 7.75 9.57
C LYS A 331 -1.79 6.52 9.61
N VAL A 332 -1.14 6.38 10.77
CA VAL A 332 -0.42 5.19 11.21
C VAL A 332 -1.10 4.69 12.48
N ASN A 333 -1.47 3.41 12.52
CA ASN A 333 -2.19 2.79 13.65
C ASN A 333 -3.43 3.60 14.09
N GLY A 334 -4.09 4.29 13.16
CA GLY A 334 -5.28 5.11 13.42
C GLY A 334 -5.00 6.55 13.88
N CYS A 335 -3.73 6.95 13.92
CA CYS A 335 -3.31 8.27 14.37
C CYS A 335 -2.69 9.12 13.27
N LEU A 336 -3.04 10.40 13.26
CA LEU A 336 -2.61 11.34 12.23
C LEU A 336 -1.09 11.50 12.25
N ILE A 337 -0.46 11.32 11.08
CA ILE A 337 1.00 11.48 10.92
C ILE A 337 1.41 12.93 11.21
N GLY A 338 0.63 13.90 10.73
CA GLY A 338 0.91 15.33 10.91
C GLY A 338 0.60 15.88 12.31
N ASN A 339 -0.09 15.13 13.17
CA ASN A 339 -0.36 15.53 14.55
C ASN A 339 -0.52 14.30 15.47
N PRO A 340 0.58 13.58 15.78
CA PRO A 340 0.52 12.39 16.64
C PRO A 340 0.03 12.70 18.06
N ALA A 341 0.28 13.92 18.54
CA ALA A 341 -0.13 14.38 19.87
C ALA A 341 -1.67 14.36 20.05
N ALA A 342 -2.44 14.60 18.99
CA ALA A 342 -3.90 14.53 19.02
C ALA A 342 -4.45 13.16 19.46
N CYS A 343 -3.67 12.08 19.29
CA CYS A 343 -4.06 10.74 19.75
C CYS A 343 -3.75 10.44 21.21
N THR A 344 -2.93 11.27 21.85
CA THR A 344 -2.54 11.12 23.26
C THR A 344 -3.22 12.15 24.15
N GLY A 345 -3.77 13.22 23.57
CA GLY A 345 -4.57 14.20 24.29
C GLY A 345 -5.95 13.64 24.60
N THR A 346 -6.32 13.62 25.88
CA THR A 346 -7.74 13.65 26.31
C THR A 346 -8.29 15.05 26.03
N GLY A 347 -8.30 15.47 24.78
CA GLY A 347 -8.94 16.68 24.30
C GLY A 347 -10.15 16.24 23.52
N PHE A 348 -11.35 16.48 24.07
CA PHE A 348 -12.58 16.35 23.29
C PHE A 348 -12.48 17.32 22.11
N ASP A 349 -12.15 16.81 20.93
CA ASP A 349 -12.36 17.56 19.71
C ASP A 349 -13.85 17.46 19.37
N SER A 350 -14.61 18.46 19.81
CA SER A 350 -16.07 18.55 19.62
C SER A 350 -16.52 18.47 18.16
N ARG A 351 -15.60 18.49 17.19
CA ARG A 351 -15.90 18.40 15.75
C ARG A 351 -16.04 16.97 15.25
N ASP A 352 -15.29 16.00 15.78
CA ASP A 352 -15.40 14.59 15.35
C ASP A 352 -16.63 13.90 15.93
N THR A 353 -17.11 14.33 17.10
CA THR A 353 -18.36 13.82 17.69
C THR A 353 -19.60 14.33 16.94
N TRP A 354 -19.54 15.51 16.32
CA TRP A 354 -20.66 16.07 15.57
C TRP A 354 -20.82 15.48 14.17
N ASN A 355 -19.70 15.24 13.46
CA ASN A 355 -19.77 14.68 12.11
C ASN A 355 -20.19 13.20 12.08
N GLY A 356 -19.94 12.43 13.16
CA GLY A 356 -20.43 11.05 13.30
C GLY A 356 -21.89 10.92 13.76
N VAL A 357 -22.46 11.97 14.37
CA VAL A 357 -23.86 12.00 14.86
C VAL A 357 -24.85 12.46 13.77
N LEU A 358 -24.36 13.12 12.71
CA LEU A 358 -25.18 13.62 11.60
C LEU A 358 -25.31 12.65 10.41
N ASP A 359 -24.70 11.46 10.47
CA ASP A 359 -24.86 10.42 9.44
C ASP A 359 -25.97 9.42 9.85
N PRO A 360 -27.13 9.40 9.17
CA PRO A 360 -28.24 8.51 9.51
C PRO A 360 -27.97 7.02 9.20
N SER A 361 -26.81 6.67 8.63
CA SER A 361 -26.45 5.29 8.30
C SER A 361 -25.71 4.51 9.40
N VAL A 362 -25.36 5.16 10.52
CA VAL A 362 -24.50 4.56 11.56
C VAL A 362 -25.26 4.39 12.88
N SER A 363 -25.42 3.13 13.31
CA SER A 363 -25.97 2.81 14.64
C SER A 363 -24.91 3.02 15.72
N VAL A 364 -24.82 4.23 16.28
CA VAL A 364 -23.96 4.47 17.45
C VAL A 364 -24.65 3.95 18.71
N SER A 365 -24.08 2.93 19.37
CA SER A 365 -24.46 2.57 20.73
C SER A 365 -24.09 3.72 21.68
N ARG A 366 -25.11 4.41 22.21
CA ARG A 366 -24.96 5.57 23.09
C ARG A 366 -24.37 5.14 24.43
N ILE A 367 -23.23 5.73 24.83
CA ILE A 367 -22.56 5.46 26.12
C ILE A 367 -22.73 6.62 27.13
N PHE A 368 -23.41 7.72 26.79
CA PHE A 368 -23.65 8.83 27.72
C PHE A 368 -25.13 9.04 28.04
N THR A 369 -25.43 9.13 29.34
CA THR A 369 -26.68 9.66 29.89
C THR A 369 -26.84 11.11 29.45
N LEU A 370 -27.96 11.42 28.81
CA LEU A 370 -28.32 12.77 28.39
C LEU A 370 -28.39 13.69 29.63
N SER A 371 -27.40 14.55 29.82
CA SER A 371 -27.66 15.84 30.44
C SER A 371 -28.40 16.66 29.40
N LEU A 372 -29.73 16.69 29.53
CA LEU A 372 -30.60 17.53 28.72
C LEU A 372 -30.25 18.99 29.06
N ILE A 373 -29.47 19.67 28.22
CA ILE A 373 -29.46 21.13 28.25
C ILE A 373 -30.78 21.54 27.64
N GLU A 374 -31.72 21.93 28.50
CA GLU A 374 -32.95 22.59 28.11
C GLU A 374 -32.59 23.98 27.57
N LEU A 375 -32.54 24.11 26.24
CA LEU A 375 -32.54 25.42 25.59
C LEU A 375 -33.88 26.06 25.92
N ARG A 376 -33.86 27.11 26.76
CA ARG A 376 -35.05 27.93 27.00
C ARG A 376 -35.60 28.40 25.66
N ASP A 377 -36.89 28.14 25.48
CA ASP A 377 -37.69 28.58 24.36
C ASP A 377 -37.49 30.09 24.15
N ILE A 378 -37.33 30.49 22.89
CA ILE A 378 -37.32 31.90 22.49
C ILE A 378 -38.73 32.41 22.76
N VAL A 379 -38.90 33.12 23.86
CA VAL A 379 -40.14 33.86 24.14
C VAL A 379 -40.24 34.95 23.07
N ALA A 380 -41.08 34.71 22.07
CA ALA A 380 -41.57 35.76 21.19
C ALA A 380 -42.18 36.85 22.08
N GLN A 381 -41.59 38.05 22.08
CA GLN A 381 -42.13 39.23 22.75
C GLN A 381 -43.50 39.54 22.16
N GLY A 382 -44.54 38.99 22.79
CA GLY A 382 -45.93 39.35 22.57
C GLY A 382 -46.17 40.79 23.01
N TYR A 383 -46.94 41.48 22.19
CA TYR A 383 -47.62 42.76 22.40
C TYR A 383 -47.76 43.24 23.86
N PRO A 384 -47.50 44.53 24.16
CA PRO A 384 -47.82 45.08 25.46
C PRO A 384 -49.35 45.05 25.69
N PRO A 385 -49.84 44.69 26.88
CA PRO A 385 -51.27 44.76 27.16
C PRO A 385 -51.75 46.22 27.19
N LEU A 386 -52.96 46.39 26.67
CA LEU A 386 -53.70 47.65 26.57
C LEU A 386 -53.91 48.27 27.96
N ILE A 387 -53.74 49.59 28.04
CA ILE A 387 -53.99 50.44 29.21
C ILE A 387 -55.49 50.40 29.53
N ASP A 388 -55.86 50.01 30.75
CA ASP A 388 -57.24 49.97 31.22
C ASP A 388 -57.37 50.48 32.69
N GLU A 389 -57.01 51.75 32.91
CA GLU A 389 -57.52 52.52 34.05
C GLU A 389 -57.98 53.92 33.58
N PRO A 390 -59.12 54.44 34.07
CA PRO A 390 -59.60 55.75 33.66
C PRO A 390 -58.84 56.89 34.35
N VAL A 391 -58.62 57.95 33.57
CA VAL A 391 -57.96 59.22 33.88
C VAL A 391 -58.57 59.93 35.10
N THR A 392 -57.74 60.57 35.95
CA THR A 392 -57.88 61.98 36.39
C THR A 392 -56.76 62.38 37.36
N GLY A 393 -56.12 63.55 37.14
CA GLY A 393 -55.51 64.29 38.25
C GLY A 393 -54.18 65.00 37.99
N ALA A 394 -54.29 66.24 37.48
CA ALA A 394 -53.47 67.41 37.81
C ALA A 394 -51.98 67.49 37.39
N GLY A 395 -51.74 68.41 36.44
CA GLY A 395 -50.88 69.56 36.72
C GLY A 395 -49.39 69.40 36.42
N ASN A 396 -49.01 69.71 35.18
CA ASN A 396 -47.95 70.69 34.93
C ASN A 396 -48.09 71.23 33.50
N GLU A 397 -49.11 72.07 33.33
CA GLU A 397 -49.01 73.24 32.47
C GLU A 397 -47.90 74.10 33.11
N ASP A 398 -46.74 74.24 32.48
CA ASP A 398 -45.77 75.34 32.64
C ASP A 398 -44.33 74.87 32.33
N LEU A 399 -43.91 75.04 31.07
CA LEU A 399 -42.54 75.33 30.60
C LEU A 399 -42.53 75.09 29.08
N TRP A 400 -43.32 75.83 28.30
CA TRP A 400 -42.88 77.07 27.65
C TRP A 400 -41.38 77.03 27.24
N GLU A 401 -41.08 76.61 26.01
CA GLU A 401 -40.74 77.55 24.92
C GLU A 401 -40.34 76.82 23.62
N ARG A 402 -40.70 77.45 22.50
CA ARG A 402 -40.70 76.95 21.12
C ARG A 402 -39.30 76.86 20.52
N SER A 403 -39.03 75.83 19.72
CA SER A 403 -38.02 75.88 18.67
C SER A 403 -38.74 75.98 17.32
N CYS A 404 -38.88 77.20 16.81
CA CYS A 404 -39.23 77.42 15.39
C CYS A 404 -37.92 77.36 14.58
N GLY A 405 -37.95 76.69 13.41
CA GLY A 405 -36.83 76.67 12.45
C GLY A 405 -36.36 75.27 12.05
N GLY A 406 -37.21 74.52 11.34
CA GLY A 406 -36.82 73.32 10.57
C GLY A 406 -36.61 73.67 9.09
N PRO A 407 -35.96 72.80 8.29
CA PRO A 407 -35.35 73.15 7.00
C PRO A 407 -36.27 73.67 5.90
N ASP A 408 -37.59 73.64 6.10
CA ASP A 408 -38.60 74.03 5.11
C ASP A 408 -39.68 75.00 5.65
N GLU A 409 -39.41 75.73 6.75
CA GLU A 409 -40.30 76.80 7.24
C GLU A 409 -39.61 78.17 7.33
N PRO A 410 -40.32 79.27 6.99
CA PRO A 410 -39.77 80.62 7.03
C PRO A 410 -39.51 81.11 8.47
N ASP A 411 -38.40 81.83 8.64
CA ASP A 411 -38.03 82.51 9.88
C ASP A 411 -39.14 83.47 10.34
N CYS A 412 -39.44 83.46 11.64
CA CYS A 412 -40.32 84.44 12.26
C CYS A 412 -39.62 85.81 12.27
N ALA A 413 -39.74 86.56 11.18
CA ALA A 413 -39.41 87.97 11.16
C ALA A 413 -40.53 88.77 11.86
N GLU A 414 -40.19 89.51 12.90
CA GLU A 414 -40.65 90.90 13.07
C GLU A 414 -39.84 91.62 14.17
N GLY A 415 -39.41 92.85 13.89
CA GLY A 415 -39.28 93.88 14.93
C GLY A 415 -37.90 94.48 15.23
N GLY A 416 -37.37 95.28 14.30
CA GLY A 416 -36.98 96.66 14.55
C GLY A 416 -35.76 97.00 15.44
N ALA A 417 -34.77 97.66 14.85
CA ALA A 417 -34.22 98.92 15.36
C ALA A 417 -33.33 99.64 14.32
N ARG A 418 -33.81 100.82 13.90
CA ARG A 418 -33.11 101.99 13.32
C ARG A 418 -32.59 101.93 11.89
#